data_AF-A0A447TR91-F1
#
_entry.id   AF-A0A447TR91-F1
#
_cell.length_a   1.000
_cell.length_b   1.000
_cell.length_c   1.000
_cell.angle_alpha   90.00
_cell.angle_beta   90.00
_cell.angle_gamma   90.00
#
_symmetry.space_group_name_H-M   'P 1'
#
loop_
_entity.id
_entity.type
_entity.pdbx_description
1 polymer ?
#
loop_
_entity_poly.entity_id
_entity_poly.type
_entity_poly.pdbx_seq_one_letter_code
_entity_poly.pdbx_strand_id
1 'polypeptide(L)' 'MTNLNYQQTHFVMSAPDIRHLPSDCGIEVAFAGRSNAGKSSALNTLTNQKKPGAHL' A
#
# COMPACT_ATOMS: atom_id res chain seq x y z
N MET A 1 18.61 -0.37 15.75
CA MET A 1 17.65 -0.61 14.66
C MET A 1 16.27 -0.25 15.17
N THR A 2 15.56 0.63 14.47
CA THR A 2 14.16 0.97 14.81
C THR A 2 13.28 -0.24 14.50
N ASN A 3 12.44 -0.63 15.46
CA ASN A 3 11.44 -1.68 15.24
C ASN A 3 10.22 -1.03 14.58
N LEU A 4 9.99 -1.30 13.29
CA LEU A 4 8.88 -0.75 12.52
C LEU A 4 7.67 -1.69 12.60
N ASN A 5 6.55 -1.19 13.10
CA ASN A 5 5.31 -1.95 13.16
C ASN A 5 4.47 -1.76 11.89
N TYR A 6 4.69 -2.63 10.90
CA TYR A 6 3.96 -2.62 9.64
C TYR A 6 2.48 -3.02 9.75
N GLN A 7 2.01 -3.46 10.92
CA GLN A 7 0.60 -3.82 11.11
C GLN A 7 -0.31 -2.60 11.36
N GLN A 8 0.28 -1.45 11.68
CA GLN A 8 -0.44 -0.18 11.89
C GLN A 8 -0.57 0.68 10.62
N THR A 9 -0.24 0.13 9.45
CA THR A 9 -0.48 0.82 8.18
C THR A 9 -1.96 1.07 7.97
N HIS A 10 -2.32 2.13 7.27
CA HIS A 10 -3.70 2.37 6.88
C HIS A 10 -3.72 3.03 5.50
N PHE A 11 -4.87 2.92 4.82
CA PHE A 11 -5.08 3.61 3.57
C PHE A 11 -5.19 5.11 3.84
N VAL A 12 -4.36 5.91 3.17
CA VAL A 12 -4.36 7.37 3.30
C VAL A 12 -5.27 7.98 2.23
N MET A 13 -4.97 7.75 0.95
CA MET A 13 -5.74 8.28 -0.17
C MET A 13 -5.48 7.52 -1.47
N SER A 14 -6.38 7.70 -2.44
CA SER A 14 -6.14 7.38 -3.85
C SER A 14 -5.75 8.67 -4.57
N ALA A 15 -4.72 8.61 -5.41
CA ALA A 15 -4.32 9.71 -6.29
C ALA A 15 -4.60 9.30 -7.75
N PRO A 16 -5.71 9.74 -8.35
CA PRO A 16 -6.02 9.39 -9.74
C PRO A 16 -5.13 10.12 -10.76
N ASP A 17 -4.46 11.19 -10.32
CA ASP A 17 -3.55 11.99 -11.13
C ASP A 17 -2.45 12.60 -10.24
N ILE A 18 -1.27 12.84 -10.81
CA ILE A 18 -0.04 13.29 -10.15
C ILE A 18 -0.24 14.63 -9.41
N ARG A 19 -1.13 15.49 -9.92
CA ARG A 19 -1.46 16.79 -9.32
C ARG A 19 -2.15 16.68 -7.96
N HIS A 20 -2.68 15.51 -7.61
CA HIS A 20 -3.32 15.25 -6.33
C HIS A 20 -2.39 14.55 -5.33
N LEU A 21 -1.11 14.34 -5.67
CA LEU A 21 -0.17 13.75 -4.72
C LEU A 21 0.17 14.75 -3.61
N PRO A 22 0.33 14.28 -2.36
CA PRO A 22 0.91 15.10 -1.31
C PRO A 22 2.36 15.47 -1.65
N SER A 23 2.93 16.41 -0.90
CA SER A 23 4.36 16.71 -1.01
C SER A 23 5.19 15.46 -0.76
N ASP A 24 6.13 15.18 -1.67
CA ASP A 24 7.07 14.07 -1.55
C ASP A 24 7.94 14.27 -0.29
N CYS A 25 7.79 13.39 0.68
CA CYS A 25 8.37 13.51 2.02
C CYS A 25 8.72 12.13 2.57
N GLY A 26 10.00 11.91 2.88
CA GLY A 26 10.46 10.67 3.51
C GLY A 26 10.82 9.57 2.50
N ILE A 27 10.57 8.32 2.86
CA ILE A 27 10.88 7.16 2.02
C ILE A 27 9.57 6.52 1.54
N GLU A 28 9.43 6.39 0.23
CA GLU A 28 8.29 5.76 -0.42
C GLU A 28 8.70 4.48 -1.15
N VAL A 29 7.80 3.50 -1.19
CA VAL A 29 7.99 2.23 -1.90
C VAL A 29 6.80 1.97 -2.80
N ALA A 30 7.03 1.93 -4.11
CA ALA A 30 6.01 1.63 -5.10
C ALA A 30 5.93 0.12 -5.40
N PHE A 31 4.71 -0.41 -5.49
CA PHE A 31 4.45 -1.80 -5.89
C PHE A 31 4.01 -1.85 -7.36
N ALA A 32 4.82 -2.45 -8.24
CA ALA A 32 4.51 -2.64 -9.66
C ALA A 32 4.41 -4.13 -10.02
N GLY A 33 3.59 -4.48 -11.01
CA GLY A 33 3.41 -5.87 -11.45
C GLY A 33 2.16 -6.11 -12.30
N ARG A 34 2.15 -7.24 -13.02
CA ARG A 34 1.13 -7.60 -14.03
C ARG A 34 -0.31 -7.63 -13.52
N SER A 35 -0.56 -8.11 -12.30
CA SER A 35 -1.91 -8.29 -11.74
C SER A 35 -2.11 -7.44 -10.50
N ASN A 36 -3.29 -6.82 -10.37
CA ASN A 36 -3.69 -6.08 -9.17
C ASN A 36 -3.90 -7.02 -7.97
N ALA A 37 -4.48 -8.21 -8.20
CA ALA A 37 -4.68 -9.20 -7.16
C ALA A 37 -3.36 -9.62 -6.49
N GLY A 38 -2.30 -9.82 -7.28
CA GLY A 38 -0.97 -10.18 -6.76
C GLY A 38 -0.33 -9.06 -5.94
N LYS A 39 -0.38 -7.81 -6.42
CA LYS A 39 0.13 -6.64 -5.70
C LYS A 39 -0.58 -6.43 -4.37
N SER A 40 -1.91 -6.49 -4.38
CA SER A 40 -2.73 -6.35 -3.18
C SER A 40 -2.49 -7.49 -2.18
N SER A 41 -2.31 -8.73 -2.66
CA SER A 41 -1.99 -9.88 -1.81
C SER A 41 -0.63 -9.71 -1.11
N ALA A 42 0.39 -9.30 -1.85
CA ALA A 42 1.72 -9.03 -1.29
C ALA A 42 1.69 -7.91 -0.24
N LEU A 43 1.03 -6.79 -0.55
CA LEU A 43 0.88 -5.67 0.39
C LEU A 43 0.19 -6.12 1.68
N ASN A 44 -0.96 -6.80 1.56
CA ASN A 44 -1.71 -7.31 2.71
C ASN A 44 -0.90 -8.31 3.55
N THR A 45 -0.07 -9.13 2.91
CA THR A 45 0.81 -10.10 3.58
C THR A 45 1.90 -9.38 4.38
N LEU A 46 2.54 -8.36 3.80
CA LEU A 46 3.58 -7.55 4.46
C LEU A 46 3.04 -6.76 5.65
N THR A 47 1.81 -6.25 5.54
CA THR A 47 1.18 -5.45 6.61
C THR A 47 0.34 -6.29 7.56
N ASN A 48 0.27 -7.61 7.37
CA ASN A 48 -0.64 -8.51 8.11
C ASN A 48 -2.10 -8.00 8.16
N GLN A 49 -2.57 -7.37 7.08
CA GLN A 49 -3.94 -6.89 6.98
C GLN A 49 -4.81 -7.88 6.22
N LYS A 50 -5.79 -8.46 6.92
CA LYS A 50 -6.82 -9.28 6.28
C LYS A 50 -7.85 -8.35 5.63
N LYS A 51 -7.89 -8.30 4.30
CA LYS A 51 -9.06 -7.75 3.58
C LYS A 51 -10.10 -8.84 3.34
N PRO A 52 -11.41 -8.57 3.56
CA PRO A 52 -12.46 -9.43 3.04
C PRO A 52 -12.43 -9.33 1.51
N GLY A 53 -12.41 -10.49 0.84
CA GLY A 53 -12.84 -10.69 -0.55
C GLY A 53 -12.35 -9.71 -1.60
N ALA A 54 -11.47 -10.20 -2.48
CA ALA A 54 -11.40 -9.71 -3.85
C ALA A 54 -12.77 -9.81 -4.52
N HIS A 55 -13.55 -8.73 -4.47
CA HIS A 55 -14.73 -8.52 -5.31
C HIS A 55 -14.72 -7.06 -5.77
N LEU A 56 -13.70 -6.70 -6.55
CA LEU A 56 -13.74 -5.79 -7.70
C LEU A 56 -12.51 -6.07 -8.57
#